data_AF-A0A919UGT9-F1
#
_entry.id   AF-A0A919UGT9-F1
#
_cell.length_a   1.000
_cell.length_b   1.000
_cell.length_c   1.000
_cell.angle_alpha   90.00
_cell.angle_beta   90.00
_cell.angle_gamma   90.00
#
_symmetry.space_group_name_H-M   'P 1'
#
loop_
_entity.id
_entity.type
_entity.pdbx_description
1 polymer ?
#
loop_
_entity_poly.entity_id
_entity_poly.type
_entity_poly.pdbx_seq_one_letter_code
_entity_poly.pdbx_strand_id
1 'polypeptide(L)'
;MAGTPAWMNPIRPAVGNDLPVPVSSDLEPRTYFRTLDAAMADFELPLGAVDRARLAVRGLDFEHVYIPESRAYIALEAHGRTSPVAYVMPHYVALHPADAPSEFVEIAEPEELRLPDAAPAATTTPRAVAPQRARASAVQDTQAVTKAERLAAQRARATEPVATPCPTCFTHLPATGLCDWCG
;
A
#
# COMPACT_ATOMS: atom_id res chain seq x y z
N MET A 1 14.05 -75.11 19.20
CA MET A 1 12.96 -74.31 18.60
C MET A 1 12.57 -73.22 19.60
N ALA A 2 13.17 -72.03 19.44
CA ALA A 2 12.94 -70.78 20.16
C ALA A 2 13.72 -69.74 19.32
N GLY A 3 13.13 -68.75 18.65
CA GLY A 3 12.32 -67.69 19.23
C GLY A 3 13.22 -66.47 19.46
N THR A 4 13.72 -65.84 18.40
CA THR A 4 14.54 -64.62 18.50
C THR A 4 13.63 -63.40 18.80
N PRO A 5 13.92 -62.61 19.85
CA PRO A 5 13.07 -61.52 20.31
C PRO A 5 13.23 -60.22 19.51
N ALA A 6 12.13 -59.48 19.47
CA ALA A 6 11.95 -58.16 18.91
C ALA A 6 12.77 -57.09 19.66
N TRP A 7 13.91 -56.67 19.10
CA TRP A 7 14.58 -55.41 19.48
C TRP A 7 15.60 -54.87 18.46
N MET A 8 15.80 -55.52 17.31
CA MET A 8 16.53 -54.93 16.19
C MET A 8 15.58 -54.11 15.32
N ASN A 9 15.40 -52.85 15.68
CA ASN A 9 14.80 -51.84 14.82
C ASN A 9 15.94 -51.21 13.99
N PRO A 10 15.98 -51.39 12.65
CA PRO A 10 16.93 -50.63 11.85
C PRO A 10 16.50 -49.16 11.87
N ILE A 11 17.43 -48.30 12.28
CA ILE A 11 17.34 -46.84 12.15
C ILE A 11 17.01 -46.53 10.68
N ARG A 12 15.78 -46.06 10.42
CA ARG A 12 15.42 -45.49 9.12
C ARG A 12 16.24 -44.21 8.96
N PRO A 13 16.96 -43.99 7.84
CA PRO A 13 17.43 -42.65 7.54
C PRO A 13 16.20 -41.74 7.40
N ALA A 14 16.22 -40.63 8.11
CA ALA A 14 15.25 -39.56 7.95
C ALA A 14 15.28 -39.16 6.46
N VAL A 15 14.21 -39.50 5.75
CA VAL A 15 13.96 -38.95 4.42
C VAL A 15 13.85 -37.45 4.65
N GLY A 16 14.80 -36.70 4.07
CA GLY A 16 14.78 -35.25 4.11
C GLY A 16 13.41 -34.78 3.65
N ASN A 17 12.75 -34.01 4.50
CA ASN A 17 11.71 -33.10 4.05
C ASN A 17 12.43 -32.04 3.20
N ASP A 18 12.74 -32.39 1.94
CA ASP A 18 12.83 -31.44 0.84
C ASP A 18 11.39 -30.99 0.56
N LEU A 19 10.86 -30.19 1.50
CA LEU A 19 9.76 -29.32 1.15
C LEU A 19 10.34 -28.36 0.11
N PRO A 20 9.80 -28.29 -1.11
CA PRO A 20 10.22 -27.28 -2.05
C PRO A 20 9.97 -25.93 -1.37
N VAL A 21 11.05 -25.23 -1.02
CA VAL A 21 10.98 -23.81 -0.70
C VAL A 21 10.30 -23.19 -1.92
N PRO A 22 9.12 -22.55 -1.79
CA PRO A 22 8.57 -21.80 -2.90
C PRO A 22 9.56 -20.68 -3.19
N VAL A 23 10.42 -20.89 -4.19
CA VAL A 23 11.15 -19.83 -4.90
C VAL A 23 10.15 -19.06 -5.76
N SER A 24 9.14 -18.52 -5.08
CA SER A 24 8.35 -17.41 -5.56
C SER A 24 8.74 -16.27 -4.65
N SER A 25 9.89 -15.65 -4.96
CA SER A 25 9.92 -14.20 -4.89
C SER A 25 8.73 -13.77 -5.72
N ASP A 26 7.59 -13.51 -5.07
CA ASP A 26 6.35 -13.08 -5.69
C ASP A 26 6.61 -11.66 -6.21
N LEU A 27 7.35 -11.62 -7.33
CA LEU A 27 7.63 -10.43 -8.08
C LEU A 27 6.31 -10.12 -8.76
N GLU A 28 5.50 -9.35 -8.05
CA GLU A 28 4.31 -8.73 -8.60
C GLU A 28 4.60 -8.24 -10.03
N PRO A 29 3.77 -8.59 -11.03
CA PRO A 29 3.99 -8.19 -12.41
C PRO A 29 4.24 -6.68 -12.53
N ARG A 30 5.26 -6.30 -13.29
CA ARG A 30 5.68 -4.90 -13.47
C ARG A 30 5.48 -4.48 -14.91
N THR A 31 4.78 -3.38 -15.11
CA THR A 31 4.66 -2.73 -16.41
C THR A 31 5.74 -1.67 -16.52
N TYR A 32 6.69 -1.85 -17.45
CA TYR A 32 7.81 -0.93 -17.65
C TYR A 32 7.50 0.14 -18.70
N PHE A 33 7.96 1.35 -18.44
CA PHE A 33 7.77 2.53 -19.28
C PHE A 33 9.12 3.09 -19.72
N ARG A 34 9.15 3.65 -20.94
CA ARG A 34 10.35 4.30 -21.49
C ARG A 34 10.60 5.69 -20.93
N THR A 35 9.56 6.36 -20.45
CA THR A 35 9.65 7.71 -19.90
C THR A 35 8.81 7.81 -18.65
N LEU A 36 9.24 8.67 -17.73
CA LEU A 36 8.47 8.99 -16.53
C LEU A 36 7.10 9.58 -16.88
N ASP A 37 7.02 10.43 -17.91
CA ASP A 37 5.77 11.05 -18.35
C ASP A 37 4.73 10.04 -18.82
N ALA A 38 5.16 8.98 -19.53
CA ALA A 38 4.26 7.91 -19.93
C ALA A 38 3.73 7.14 -18.72
N ALA A 39 4.59 6.88 -17.73
CA ALA A 39 4.17 6.23 -16.48
C ALA A 39 3.22 7.12 -15.67
N MET A 40 3.49 8.43 -15.53
CA MET A 40 2.60 9.34 -14.80
C MET A 40 1.25 9.53 -15.48
N ALA A 41 1.22 9.53 -16.81
CA ALA A 41 -0.02 9.57 -17.58
C ALA A 41 -0.82 8.27 -17.41
N ASP A 42 -0.15 7.12 -17.48
CA ASP A 42 -0.80 5.81 -17.24
C ASP A 42 -1.31 5.71 -15.80
N PHE A 43 -0.54 6.19 -14.82
CA PHE A 43 -0.91 6.21 -13.40
C PHE A 43 -2.02 7.23 -13.07
N GLU A 44 -2.42 8.07 -14.03
CA GLU A 44 -3.48 9.07 -13.88
C GLU A 44 -3.20 10.12 -12.78
N LEU A 45 -1.94 10.56 -12.64
CA LEU A 45 -1.63 11.66 -11.71
C LEU A 45 -2.37 12.95 -12.09
N PRO A 46 -2.90 13.71 -11.11
CA PRO A 46 -3.45 15.04 -11.37
C PRO A 46 -2.41 15.94 -12.04
N LEU A 47 -2.83 16.79 -12.97
CA LEU A 47 -1.91 17.65 -13.74
C LEU A 47 -0.99 18.50 -12.83
N GLY A 48 -1.51 19.02 -11.71
CA GLY A 48 -0.72 19.78 -10.74
C GLY A 48 0.29 18.95 -9.94
N ALA A 49 0.10 17.63 -9.86
CA ALA A 49 1.06 16.69 -9.27
C ALA A 49 2.16 16.27 -10.24
N VAL A 50 1.84 16.17 -11.54
CA VAL A 50 2.82 15.81 -12.57
C VAL A 50 4.02 16.75 -12.57
N ASP A 51 3.80 18.07 -12.56
CA ASP A 51 4.90 19.04 -12.58
C ASP A 51 5.73 19.02 -11.28
N ARG A 52 5.07 18.80 -10.13
CA ARG A 52 5.77 18.66 -8.85
C ARG A 52 6.59 17.37 -8.78
N ALA A 53 6.05 16.26 -9.29
CA ALA A 53 6.78 14.99 -9.38
C ALA A 53 8.02 15.13 -10.27
N ARG A 54 7.90 15.76 -11.44
CA ARG A 54 9.05 16.06 -12.32
C ARG A 54 10.12 16.88 -11.62
N LEU A 55 9.71 17.88 -10.84
CA LEU A 55 10.64 18.72 -10.09
C LEU A 55 11.34 17.94 -8.98
N ALA A 56 10.60 17.09 -8.24
CA ALA A 56 11.13 16.30 -7.14
C ALA A 56 12.19 15.29 -7.58
N VAL A 57 11.99 14.65 -8.74
CA VAL A 57 12.93 13.65 -9.28
C VAL A 57 14.03 14.28 -10.14
N ARG A 58 14.06 15.61 -10.25
CA ARG A 58 15.04 16.32 -11.08
C ARG A 58 16.44 16.10 -10.51
N GLY A 59 17.32 15.50 -11.31
CA GLY A 59 18.69 15.21 -10.91
C GLY A 59 18.91 13.83 -10.31
N LEU A 60 17.87 12.99 -10.23
CA LEU A 60 18.04 11.56 -9.99
C LEU A 60 18.49 10.85 -11.27
N ASP A 61 19.48 9.97 -11.15
CA ASP A 61 19.86 9.05 -12.21
C ASP A 61 19.01 7.78 -12.12
N PHE A 62 17.96 7.70 -12.92
CA PHE A 62 17.13 6.50 -13.08
C PHE A 62 17.10 6.05 -14.54
N GLU A 63 17.04 4.74 -14.76
CA GLU A 63 17.03 4.12 -16.09
C GLU A 63 15.68 3.45 -16.39
N HIS A 64 15.10 2.82 -15.37
CA HIS A 64 13.85 2.08 -15.52
C HIS A 64 12.75 2.74 -14.69
N VAL A 65 11.58 2.84 -15.31
CA VAL A 65 10.35 3.30 -14.65
C VAL A 65 9.33 2.18 -14.78
N TYR A 66 8.69 1.80 -13.68
CA TYR A 66 7.65 0.77 -13.73
C TYR A 66 6.47 1.07 -12.80
N ILE A 67 5.33 0.48 -13.14
CA ILE A 67 4.13 0.44 -12.30
C ILE A 67 3.87 -1.05 -11.96
N PRO A 68 3.75 -1.43 -10.68
CA PRO A 68 3.39 -2.78 -10.29
C PRO A 68 1.92 -3.09 -10.62
N GLU A 69 1.52 -4.35 -10.61
CA GLU A 69 0.15 -4.81 -10.92
C GLU A 69 -0.92 -4.12 -10.06
N SER A 70 -0.64 -3.91 -8.78
CA SER A 70 -1.46 -3.19 -7.80
C SER A 70 -1.66 -1.72 -8.14
N ARG A 71 -0.76 -1.15 -8.96
CA ARG A 71 -0.76 0.26 -9.34
C ARG A 71 -0.77 1.19 -8.11
N ALA A 72 -0.12 0.77 -7.02
CA ALA A 72 -0.04 1.57 -5.80
C ALA A 72 0.95 2.75 -5.92
N TYR A 73 1.94 2.64 -6.80
CA TYR A 73 3.00 3.63 -7.01
C TYR A 73 3.64 3.50 -8.39
N ILE A 74 4.46 4.49 -8.76
CA ILE A 74 5.44 4.39 -9.84
C ILE A 74 6.82 4.28 -9.20
N ALA A 75 7.63 3.29 -9.58
CA ALA A 75 8.99 3.13 -9.07
C ALA A 75 10.03 3.52 -10.11
N LEU A 76 11.09 4.18 -9.64
CA LEU A 76 12.21 4.64 -10.45
C LEU A 76 13.46 3.87 -10.01
N GLU A 77 14.00 3.03 -10.88
CA GLU A 77 15.20 2.23 -10.61
C GLU A 77 16.43 2.85 -11.28
N ALA A 78 17.49 3.01 -10.49
CA ALA A 78 18.79 3.44 -10.99
C ALA A 78 19.57 2.29 -11.63
N HIS A 79 20.47 2.62 -12.56
CA HIS A 79 21.32 1.63 -13.21
C HIS A 79 22.16 0.86 -12.18
N GLY A 80 22.14 -0.48 -12.29
CA GLY A 80 22.92 -1.35 -11.41
C GLY A 80 22.43 -1.43 -9.95
N ARG A 81 21.30 -0.81 -9.59
CA ARG A 81 20.69 -0.93 -8.27
C ARG A 81 19.54 -1.93 -8.29
N THR A 82 19.42 -2.70 -7.22
CA THR A 82 18.32 -3.65 -7.01
C THR A 82 17.09 -3.01 -6.35
N SER A 83 17.24 -1.79 -5.85
CA SER A 83 16.19 -1.07 -5.12
C SER A 83 15.88 0.26 -5.82
N PRO A 84 14.60 0.63 -5.94
CA PRO A 84 14.19 1.92 -6.48
C PRO A 84 14.82 3.10 -5.72
N VAL A 85 15.24 4.12 -6.48
CA VAL A 85 15.74 5.40 -5.96
C VAL A 85 14.64 6.41 -5.69
N ALA A 86 13.43 6.18 -6.23
CA ALA A 86 12.25 6.94 -5.86
C ALA A 86 10.96 6.14 -6.08
N TYR A 87 9.93 6.49 -5.31
CA TYR A 87 8.56 6.04 -5.51
C TYR A 87 7.65 7.26 -5.65
N VAL A 88 6.89 7.33 -6.73
CA VAL A 88 5.84 8.34 -6.93
C VAL A 88 4.51 7.75 -6.49
N MET A 89 3.94 8.31 -5.44
CA MET A 89 2.63 7.99 -4.89
C MET A 89 1.62 9.07 -5.33
N PRO A 90 0.30 8.88 -5.14
CA PRO A 90 -0.69 9.88 -5.54
C PRO A 90 -0.49 11.29 -4.93
N HIS A 91 0.04 11.37 -3.71
CA HIS A 91 0.16 12.63 -2.95
C HIS A 91 1.60 13.06 -2.66
N TYR A 92 2.57 12.16 -2.78
CA TYR A 92 3.97 12.46 -2.49
C TYR A 92 4.94 11.63 -3.34
N VAL A 93 6.20 12.05 -3.38
CA VAL A 93 7.32 11.30 -3.92
C VAL A 93 8.24 10.95 -2.76
N ALA A 94 8.51 9.66 -2.56
CA ALA A 94 9.53 9.19 -1.63
C ALA A 94 10.86 9.05 -2.38
N LEU A 95 11.87 9.79 -1.94
CA LEU A 95 13.22 9.78 -2.48
C LEU A 95 14.11 8.88 -1.63
N HIS A 96 14.85 7.99 -2.27
CA HIS A 96 15.81 7.07 -1.63
C HIS A 96 17.18 7.18 -2.33
N PRO A 97 17.85 8.35 -2.21
CA PRO A 97 19.19 8.54 -2.77
C PRO A 97 20.20 7.57 -2.16
N ALA A 98 21.26 7.25 -2.90
CA ALA A 98 22.25 6.25 -2.48
C ALA A 98 23.02 6.64 -1.21
N ASP A 99 23.40 7.91 -1.12
CA ASP A 99 24.34 8.44 -0.13
C ASP A 99 23.68 9.47 0.81
N ALA A 100 22.35 9.54 0.81
CA ALA A 100 21.59 10.52 1.58
C ALA A 100 20.38 9.87 2.26
N PRO A 101 19.84 10.50 3.33
CA PRO A 101 18.64 10.02 3.98
C PRO A 101 17.45 10.07 3.01
N SER A 102 16.44 9.25 3.30
CA SER A 102 15.20 9.28 2.54
C SER A 102 14.42 10.56 2.82
N GLU A 103 13.82 11.13 1.78
CA GLU A 103 13.07 12.39 1.82
C GLU A 103 11.69 12.18 1.20
N PHE A 104 10.69 12.92 1.65
CA PHE A 104 9.33 12.89 1.12
C PHE A 104 8.94 14.27 0.59
N VAL A 105 8.59 14.34 -0.69
CA VAL A 105 8.18 15.58 -1.36
C VAL A 105 6.70 15.51 -1.68
N GLU A 106 5.90 16.43 -1.15
CA GLU A 106 4.46 16.48 -1.41
C GLU A 106 4.16 17.02 -2.82
N ILE A 107 3.34 16.30 -3.59
CA ILE A 107 3.01 16.63 -4.99
C ILE A 107 1.54 16.95 -5.21
N ALA A 108 0.65 16.46 -4.35
CA ALA A 108 -0.75 16.86 -4.33
C ALA A 108 -1.18 16.96 -2.88
N GLU A 109 -2.07 17.91 -2.60
CA GLU A 109 -2.77 17.91 -1.33
C GLU A 109 -3.54 16.58 -1.23
N PRO A 110 -3.44 15.86 -0.11
CA PRO A 110 -4.35 14.76 0.14
C PRO A 110 -5.75 15.36 0.09
N GLU A 111 -6.63 14.80 -0.74
CA GLU A 111 -8.02 15.24 -0.77
C GLU A 111 -8.65 14.83 0.58
N GLU A 112 -8.48 15.69 1.59
CA GLU A 112 -9.28 15.65 2.79
C GLU A 112 -10.72 15.67 2.32
N LEU A 113 -11.42 14.55 2.51
CA LEU A 113 -12.86 14.38 2.37
C LEU A 113 -13.56 15.74 2.36
N ARG A 114 -13.74 16.31 1.16
CA ARG A 114 -14.66 17.45 0.99
C ARG A 114 -16.01 16.87 1.35
N LEU A 115 -16.40 17.05 2.61
CA LEU A 115 -17.80 17.10 2.97
C LEU A 115 -18.43 18.02 1.93
N PRO A 116 -19.45 17.56 1.18
CA PRO A 116 -20.05 18.37 0.13
C PRO A 116 -20.44 19.69 0.76
N ASP A 117 -19.73 20.75 0.36
CA ASP A 117 -19.97 22.09 0.82
C ASP A 117 -21.45 22.37 0.58
N ALA A 118 -22.17 22.73 1.63
CA ALA A 118 -23.57 23.08 1.54
C ALA A 118 -23.69 24.15 0.46
N ALA A 119 -24.36 23.78 -0.65
CA ALA A 119 -24.55 24.62 -1.81
C ALA A 119 -24.85 26.07 -1.38
N PRO A 120 -24.14 27.10 -1.89
CA PRO A 120 -24.57 28.45 -1.64
C PRO A 120 -25.96 28.58 -2.26
N ALA A 121 -26.93 28.90 -1.41
CA ALA A 121 -28.29 29.20 -1.79
C ALA A 121 -28.28 30.32 -2.83
N ALA A 122 -28.30 29.94 -4.11
CA ALA A 122 -28.57 30.85 -5.20
C ALA A 122 -30.06 31.17 -5.15
N THR A 123 -30.37 32.32 -4.56
CA THR A 123 -31.61 33.07 -4.75
C THR A 123 -31.89 33.18 -6.25
N THR A 124 -32.90 32.47 -6.73
CA THR A 124 -33.55 32.78 -8.01
C THR A 124 -35.05 32.61 -7.85
N THR A 125 -35.75 33.73 -7.88
CA THR A 125 -37.20 33.92 -7.91
C THR A 125 -37.85 33.09 -9.03
N PRO A 126 -39.09 32.56 -8.87
CA PRO A 126 -39.58 31.44 -9.68
C PRO A 126 -40.25 31.89 -10.98
N ARG A 127 -40.15 31.06 -12.02
CA ARG A 127 -41.09 31.04 -13.15
C ARG A 127 -41.52 29.60 -13.43
N ALA A 128 -42.83 29.39 -13.29
CA ALA A 128 -43.50 28.08 -13.32
C ALA A 128 -43.51 27.42 -14.71
N VAL A 129 -43.31 26.10 -14.74
CA VAL A 129 -43.97 25.14 -15.66
C VAL A 129 -44.24 23.83 -14.89
N ALA A 130 -45.41 23.25 -15.19
CA ALA A 130 -46.15 22.18 -14.50
C ALA A 130 -45.50 20.76 -14.53
N PRO A 131 -46.11 19.73 -13.89
CA PRO A 131 -45.41 18.65 -13.19
C PRO A 131 -45.17 17.38 -14.03
N GLN A 132 -44.06 16.69 -13.76
CA GLN A 132 -43.91 15.28 -14.12
C GLN A 132 -43.91 14.41 -12.86
N ARG A 133 -44.86 13.48 -12.83
CA ARG A 133 -45.00 12.38 -11.88
C ARG A 133 -43.93 11.32 -12.15
N ALA A 134 -43.27 10.82 -11.10
CA ALA A 134 -42.93 9.41 -10.88
C ALA A 134 -42.23 9.30 -9.50
N ARG A 135 -42.92 8.82 -8.47
CA ARG A 135 -42.87 7.42 -7.97
C ARG A 135 -41.54 7.02 -7.32
N ALA A 136 -41.56 7.10 -5.98
CA ALA A 136 -41.04 6.17 -4.98
C ALA A 136 -39.73 5.41 -5.26
N SER A 137 -38.72 5.65 -4.40
CA SER A 137 -37.93 4.57 -3.81
C SER A 137 -37.28 5.00 -2.49
N ALA A 138 -37.61 4.23 -1.46
CA ALA A 138 -36.84 3.86 -0.28
C ALA A 138 -36.14 4.96 0.54
N VAL A 139 -36.78 5.28 1.66
CA VAL A 139 -36.17 5.75 2.90
C VAL A 139 -35.09 4.75 3.34
N GLN A 140 -33.82 5.17 3.35
CA GLN A 140 -32.80 4.51 4.17
C GLN A 140 -32.62 5.33 5.46
N ASP A 141 -33.30 4.84 6.49
CA ASP A 141 -33.11 5.15 7.89
C ASP A 141 -31.67 4.75 8.28
N THR A 142 -30.74 5.71 8.35
CA THR A 142 -29.46 5.50 9.03
C THR A 142 -29.53 6.06 10.44
N GLN A 143 -29.59 5.10 11.35
CA GLN A 143 -29.61 5.22 12.80
C GLN A 143 -28.44 6.05 13.32
N ALA A 144 -28.76 6.96 14.24
CA ALA A 144 -27.80 7.76 14.99
C ALA A 144 -27.03 6.86 15.98
N VAL A 145 -25.85 6.38 15.56
CA VAL A 145 -24.89 5.70 16.44
C VAL A 145 -24.44 6.67 17.53
N THR A 146 -24.63 6.26 18.77
CA THR A 146 -24.40 7.13 19.93
C THR A 146 -22.91 7.31 20.19
N LYS A 147 -22.53 8.44 20.81
CA LYS A 147 -21.15 8.74 21.21
C LYS A 147 -20.50 7.63 22.05
N ALA A 148 -21.31 6.88 22.81
CA ALA A 148 -20.87 5.74 23.61
C ALA A 148 -20.38 4.56 22.74
N GLU A 149 -21.04 4.28 21.62
CA GLU A 149 -20.63 3.21 20.69
C GLU A 149 -19.34 3.57 19.95
N ARG A 150 -19.14 4.84 19.58
CA ARG A 150 -17.86 5.28 18.99
C ARG A 150 -16.70 5.15 19.97
N LEU A 151 -16.90 5.49 21.25
CA LEU A 151 -15.86 5.31 22.26
C LEU A 151 -15.56 3.84 22.56
N ALA A 152 -16.57 2.96 22.50
CA ALA A 152 -16.35 1.52 22.64
C ALA A 152 -15.56 0.95 21.45
N ALA A 153 -15.88 1.36 20.22
CA ALA A 153 -15.15 0.95 19.02
C ALA A 153 -13.70 1.49 18.99
N GLN A 154 -13.46 2.70 19.51
CA GLN A 154 -12.11 3.27 19.61
C GLN A 154 -11.25 2.55 20.66
N ARG A 155 -11.82 2.16 21.81
CA ARG A 155 -11.11 1.38 22.82
C ARG A 155 -10.77 -0.04 22.35
N ALA A 156 -11.62 -0.64 21.52
CA ALA A 156 -11.32 -1.94 20.89
C ALA A 156 -10.14 -1.87 19.90
N ARG A 157 -9.93 -0.74 19.21
CA ARG A 157 -8.78 -0.53 18.30
C ARG A 157 -7.46 -0.23 19.02
N ALA A 158 -7.51 0.25 20.27
CA ALA A 158 -6.32 0.62 21.03
C ALA A 158 -5.56 -0.57 21.66
N THR A 159 -6.01 -1.81 21.42
CA THR A 159 -5.39 -3.03 21.98
C THR A 159 -4.62 -3.82 20.91
N GLU A 160 -4.10 -3.14 19.89
CA GLU A 160 -3.19 -3.77 18.94
C GLU A 160 -1.77 -3.79 19.56
N PRO A 161 -1.13 -4.96 19.71
CA PRO A 161 0.20 -5.03 20.27
C PRO A 161 1.17 -4.33 19.32
N VAL A 162 1.76 -3.23 19.77
CA VAL A 162 2.83 -2.53 19.06
C VAL A 162 4.01 -3.50 18.95
N ALA A 163 4.12 -4.19 17.82
CA ALA A 163 5.20 -5.13 17.56
C ALA A 163 6.51 -4.34 17.42
N THR A 164 7.44 -4.56 18.36
CA THR A 164 8.76 -3.92 18.36
C THR A 164 9.49 -4.19 17.04
N PRO A 165 9.95 -3.18 16.30
CA PRO A 165 10.70 -3.38 15.06
C PRO A 165 12.15 -3.82 15.33
N CYS A 166 12.76 -4.49 14.36
CA CYS A 166 14.14 -4.97 14.45
C CYS A 166 15.12 -3.80 14.47
N PRO A 167 16.12 -3.76 15.37
CA PRO A 167 17.09 -2.66 15.39
C PRO A 167 18.03 -2.64 14.16
N THR A 168 18.10 -3.73 13.39
CA THR A 168 18.99 -3.85 12.23
C THR A 168 18.28 -3.55 10.92
N CYS A 169 17.10 -4.14 10.71
CA CYS A 169 16.37 -4.04 9.44
C CYS A 169 15.00 -3.35 9.57
N PHE A 170 14.60 -2.92 10.78
CA PHE A 170 13.35 -2.20 11.07
C PHE A 170 12.04 -2.89 10.65
N THR A 171 12.09 -4.17 10.29
CA THR A 171 10.89 -5.00 10.07
C THR A 171 10.25 -5.38 11.41
N HIS A 172 8.92 -5.52 11.48
CA HIS A 172 8.22 -5.94 12.69
C HIS A 172 8.68 -7.32 13.16
N LEU A 173 9.10 -7.44 14.42
CA LEU A 173 9.51 -8.74 14.97
C LEU A 173 8.29 -9.65 15.15
N PRO A 174 8.43 -10.96 14.86
CA PRO A 174 7.49 -11.95 15.36
C PRO A 174 7.53 -12.00 16.90
N ALA A 175 6.50 -12.59 17.50
CA ALA A 175 6.38 -12.70 18.96
C ALA A 175 7.55 -13.48 19.62
N THR A 176 8.34 -14.22 18.85
CA THR A 176 9.53 -14.94 19.30
C THR A 176 10.72 -14.02 19.60
N GLY A 177 10.69 -12.76 19.16
CA GLY A 177 11.75 -11.78 19.43
C GLY A 177 13.00 -11.92 18.55
N LEU A 178 13.01 -12.85 17.59
CA LEU A 178 14.12 -13.09 16.66
C LEU A 178 13.69 -12.74 15.25
N CYS A 179 14.54 -12.02 14.52
CA CYS A 179 14.26 -11.61 13.15
C CYS A 179 14.78 -12.67 12.18
N ASP A 180 13.89 -13.25 11.37
CA ASP A 180 14.24 -14.28 10.38
C ASP A 180 15.30 -13.83 9.35
N TRP A 181 15.50 -12.52 9.20
CA TRP A 181 16.46 -11.93 8.26
C TRP A 181 17.81 -11.57 8.88
N CYS A 182 17.85 -11.26 10.18
CA CYS A 182 19.05 -10.74 10.84
C CYS A 182 19.75 -11.75 11.75
N GLY A 183 19.06 -12.84 12.16
CA GLY A 183 19.61 -13.90 13.01
C GLY A 183 19.51 -13.58 14.50
#